data_AF-A0A947DEG8-F1
#
_entry.id   AF-A0A947DEG8-F1
#
_cell.length_a   1.000
_cell.length_b   1.000
_cell.length_c   1.000
_cell.angle_alpha   90.00
_cell.angle_beta   90.00
_cell.angle_gamma   90.00
#
_symmetry.space_group_name_H-M   'P 1'
#
loop_
_entity.id
_entity.type
_entity.pdbx_description
1 polymer ?
#
loop_
_entity_poly.entity_id
_entity_poly.type
_entity_poly.pdbx_seq_one_letter_code
_entity_poly.pdbx_strand_id
1 'polypeptide(L)'
;MATGFGKAKPKPKVSEKTKRRQEASQEMDQRRSSGDPEFEVHIRIKDKKQWYPVGVVAVKRSADIDRAIFSSEEDLLQGAFRLYPILRKNKANLEYGYRVKAFKDEPITLAVPPKPGVAEGVQAIANQVKNGVAGLFKR
;
A
#
# COMPACT_ATOMS: atom_id res chain seq x y z
N MET A 1 -30.28 42.13 -31.47
CA MET A 1 -30.00 40.71 -31.16
C MET A 1 -28.88 40.67 -30.14
N ALA A 2 -29.09 40.07 -28.97
CA ALA A 2 -28.14 40.11 -27.86
C ALA A 2 -27.01 39.09 -28.03
N THR A 3 -25.76 39.57 -28.15
CA THR A 3 -24.55 38.75 -28.10
C THR A 3 -24.26 38.40 -26.65
N GLY A 4 -24.59 37.19 -26.23
CA GLY A 4 -24.40 36.75 -24.85
C GLY A 4 -23.93 35.30 -24.76
N PHE A 5 -22.65 35.03 -25.01
CA PHE A 5 -21.97 33.84 -24.50
C PHE A 5 -20.49 34.19 -24.24
N GLY A 6 -20.13 34.31 -22.96
CA GLY A 6 -18.75 34.57 -22.54
C GLY A 6 -17.79 33.48 -23.02
N LYS A 7 -16.52 33.87 -23.23
CA LYS A 7 -15.44 33.02 -23.74
C LYS A 7 -15.39 31.69 -22.98
N ALA A 8 -15.31 30.57 -23.71
CA ALA A 8 -15.22 29.23 -23.13
C ALA A 8 -14.05 29.15 -22.14
N LYS A 9 -14.34 28.84 -20.88
CA LYS A 9 -13.31 28.67 -19.85
C LYS A 9 -12.39 27.49 -20.25
N PRO A 10 -11.06 27.63 -20.12
CA PRO A 10 -10.13 26.55 -20.42
C PRO A 10 -10.45 25.33 -19.53
N LYS A 11 -10.43 24.13 -20.12
CA LYS A 11 -10.65 22.88 -19.38
C LYS A 11 -9.62 22.79 -18.24
N PRO A 12 -10.04 22.54 -17.00
CA PRO A 12 -9.13 22.45 -15.87
C PRO A 12 -8.14 21.30 -16.09
N LYS A 13 -6.85 21.55 -15.84
CA LYS A 13 -5.82 20.52 -15.90
C LYS A 13 -6.09 19.48 -14.82
N VAL A 14 -6.08 18.20 -15.22
CA VAL A 14 -6.27 17.07 -14.29
C VAL A 14 -5.14 17.07 -13.27
N SER A 15 -5.48 17.08 -12.00
CA SER A 15 -4.50 17.06 -10.90
C SER A 15 -3.74 15.73 -10.86
N GLU A 16 -2.51 15.74 -10.35
CA GLU A 16 -1.70 14.53 -10.18
C GLU A 16 -2.41 13.48 -9.31
N LYS A 17 -3.09 13.91 -8.25
CA LYS A 17 -3.90 13.03 -7.39
C LYS A 17 -5.04 12.35 -8.14
N THR A 18 -5.63 13.04 -9.11
CA THR A 18 -6.69 12.46 -9.97
C THR A 18 -6.10 11.39 -10.87
N LYS A 19 -4.88 11.61 -11.42
CA LYS A 19 -4.18 10.61 -12.24
C LYS A 19 -3.83 9.35 -11.44
N ARG A 20 -3.20 9.50 -10.26
CA ARG A 20 -2.87 8.37 -9.38
C ARG A 20 -4.11 7.52 -9.02
N ARG A 21 -5.25 8.16 -8.75
CA ARG A 21 -6.51 7.44 -8.49
C ARG A 21 -7.00 6.68 -9.72
N GLN A 22 -6.89 7.26 -10.92
CA GLN A 22 -7.28 6.59 -12.15
C GLN A 22 -6.37 5.40 -12.45
N GLU A 23 -5.06 5.55 -12.27
CA GLU A 23 -4.06 4.49 -12.40
C GLU A 23 -4.34 3.34 -11.42
N ALA A 24 -4.59 3.65 -10.15
CA ALA A 24 -4.95 2.65 -9.14
C ALA A 24 -6.26 1.92 -9.49
N SER A 25 -7.25 2.62 -10.04
CA SER A 25 -8.50 2.00 -10.51
C SER A 25 -8.23 1.03 -11.66
N GLN A 26 -7.45 1.46 -12.65
CA GLN A 26 -7.10 0.63 -13.81
C GLN A 26 -6.27 -0.58 -13.42
N GLU A 27 -5.32 -0.43 -12.50
CA GLU A 27 -4.55 -1.56 -11.98
C GLU A 27 -5.49 -2.54 -11.28
N MET A 28 -6.39 -2.07 -10.42
CA MET A 28 -7.35 -2.95 -9.73
C MET A 28 -8.24 -3.71 -10.72
N ASP A 29 -8.75 -3.04 -11.76
CA ASP A 29 -9.57 -3.68 -12.80
C ASP A 29 -8.77 -4.74 -13.57
N GLN A 30 -7.49 -4.48 -13.85
CA GLN A 30 -6.59 -5.47 -14.47
C GLN A 30 -6.36 -6.68 -13.56
N ARG A 31 -6.13 -6.46 -12.26
CA ARG A 31 -5.92 -7.51 -11.26
C ARG A 31 -7.15 -8.39 -11.08
N ARG A 32 -8.33 -7.78 -11.09
CA ARG A 32 -9.60 -8.52 -11.08
C ARG A 32 -9.73 -9.39 -12.33
N SER A 33 -9.39 -8.84 -13.50
CA SER A 33 -9.44 -9.58 -14.77
C SER A 33 -8.46 -10.74 -14.82
N SER A 34 -7.28 -10.61 -14.20
CA SER A 34 -6.29 -11.69 -14.12
C SER A 34 -6.65 -12.80 -13.13
N GLY A 35 -7.68 -12.61 -12.30
CA GLY A 35 -8.07 -13.55 -11.26
C GLY A 35 -7.13 -13.52 -10.04
N ASP A 36 -6.39 -12.43 -9.85
CA ASP A 36 -5.53 -12.26 -8.67
C ASP A 36 -6.41 -12.27 -7.39
N PRO A 37 -5.98 -12.92 -6.30
CA PRO A 37 -6.73 -12.93 -5.05
C PRO A 37 -6.92 -11.50 -4.50
N GLU A 38 -8.19 -11.16 -4.23
CA GLU A 38 -8.59 -9.90 -3.63
C GLU A 38 -8.64 -10.03 -2.09
N PHE A 39 -7.93 -9.17 -1.37
CA PHE A 39 -7.92 -9.10 0.08
C PHE A 39 -8.57 -7.80 0.56
N GLU A 40 -9.45 -7.91 1.54
CA GLU A 40 -10.08 -6.76 2.20
C GLU A 40 -9.21 -6.31 3.38
N VAL A 41 -8.71 -5.08 3.30
CA VAL A 41 -7.84 -4.47 4.30
C VAL A 41 -8.68 -3.76 5.35
N HIS A 42 -8.36 -4.04 6.60
CA HIS A 42 -8.98 -3.47 7.78
C HIS A 42 -7.92 -2.79 8.65
N ILE A 43 -8.32 -1.70 9.31
CA ILE A 43 -7.48 -1.01 10.29
C ILE A 43 -8.19 -1.05 11.63
N ARG A 44 -7.44 -1.24 12.70
CA ARG A 44 -7.94 -1.01 14.06
C ARG A 44 -6.98 -0.13 14.85
N ILE A 45 -7.49 0.43 15.93
CA ILE A 45 -6.65 1.03 16.95
C ILE A 45 -6.11 -0.14 17.81
N LYS A 46 -4.83 -0.10 18.13
CA LYS A 46 -4.16 -1.09 18.99
C LYS A 46 -4.99 -1.34 20.25
N ASP A 47 -5.10 -2.60 20.64
CA ASP A 47 -5.87 -3.09 21.79
C ASP A 47 -7.40 -2.90 21.71
N LYS A 48 -7.93 -2.38 20.60
CA LYS A 48 -9.38 -2.33 20.35
C LYS A 48 -9.85 -3.52 19.54
N LYS A 49 -11.04 -4.02 19.86
CA LYS A 49 -11.67 -5.14 19.13
C LYS A 49 -12.25 -4.74 17.78
N GLN A 50 -12.51 -3.45 17.57
CA GLN A 50 -13.23 -2.96 16.40
C GLN A 50 -12.30 -2.78 15.20
N TRP A 51 -12.62 -3.49 14.12
CA TRP A 51 -11.98 -3.36 12.81
C TRP A 51 -12.78 -2.42 11.91
N TYR A 52 -12.06 -1.55 11.20
CA TYR A 52 -12.63 -0.61 10.24
C TYR A 52 -12.21 -1.04 8.83
N PRO A 53 -13.16 -1.33 7.92
CA PRO A 53 -12.83 -1.66 6.54
C PRO A 53 -12.38 -0.40 5.81
N VAL A 54 -11.19 -0.43 5.21
CA VAL A 54 -10.58 0.76 4.58
C VAL A 54 -10.40 0.62 3.08
N GLY A 55 -10.25 -0.60 2.57
CA GLY A 55 -10.03 -0.83 1.16
C GLY A 55 -9.85 -2.30 0.79
N VAL A 56 -9.56 -2.53 -0.48
CA VAL A 56 -9.28 -3.85 -1.04
C VAL A 56 -7.98 -3.76 -1.81
N VAL A 57 -7.14 -4.77 -1.67
CA VAL A 57 -5.86 -4.89 -2.38
C VAL A 57 -5.86 -6.24 -3.10
N ALA A 58 -5.48 -6.24 -4.37
CA ALA A 58 -5.29 -7.46 -5.15
C ALA A 58 -3.80 -7.69 -5.36
N VAL A 59 -3.34 -8.90 -5.07
CA VAL A 59 -1.91 -9.27 -5.15
C VAL A 59 -1.73 -10.54 -5.98
N LYS A 60 -0.59 -10.67 -6.67
CA LYS A 60 -0.30 -11.88 -7.46
C LYS A 60 -0.16 -13.14 -6.60
N ARG A 61 0.43 -12.98 -5.41
CA ARG A 61 0.67 -14.07 -4.45
C ARG A 61 0.20 -13.63 -3.08
N SER A 62 -0.49 -14.50 -2.37
CA SER A 62 -0.98 -14.23 -1.01
C SER A 62 0.15 -13.85 -0.04
N ALA A 63 1.38 -14.35 -0.25
CA ALA A 63 2.54 -14.01 0.57
C ALA A 63 3.02 -12.54 0.41
N ASP A 64 2.63 -11.86 -0.67
CA ASP A 64 3.04 -10.47 -0.92
C ASP A 64 2.05 -9.45 -0.32
N ILE A 65 0.96 -9.92 0.32
CA ILE A 65 -0.10 -9.04 0.85
C ILE A 65 0.42 -8.06 1.89
N ASP A 66 1.27 -8.51 2.81
CA ASP A 66 1.86 -7.66 3.84
C ASP A 66 2.61 -6.49 3.19
N ARG A 67 3.52 -6.80 2.26
CA ARG A 67 4.29 -5.80 1.53
C ARG A 67 3.36 -4.84 0.76
N ALA A 68 2.33 -5.36 0.10
CA ALA A 68 1.39 -4.56 -0.68
C ALA A 68 0.61 -3.57 0.19
N ILE A 69 0.16 -4.00 1.38
CA ILE A 69 -0.53 -3.14 2.35
C ILE A 69 0.39 -2.00 2.79
N PHE A 70 1.63 -2.32 3.18
CA PHE A 70 2.58 -1.29 3.65
C PHE A 70 3.11 -0.40 2.51
N SER A 71 3.18 -0.88 1.26
CA SER A 71 3.54 -0.03 0.12
C SER A 71 2.47 0.99 -0.25
N SER A 72 1.20 0.68 0.03
CA SER A 72 0.05 1.55 -0.25
C SER A 72 -0.54 2.17 1.01
N GLU A 73 0.22 2.18 2.12
CA GLU A 73 -0.24 2.60 3.44
C GLU A 73 -0.77 4.04 3.43
N GLU A 74 -0.07 4.97 2.77
CA GLU A 74 -0.45 6.38 2.74
C GLU A 74 -1.84 6.60 2.09
N ASP A 75 -2.10 5.92 0.97
CA ASP A 75 -3.38 6.00 0.26
C ASP A 75 -4.52 5.37 1.06
N LEU A 76 -4.24 4.20 1.68
CA LEU A 76 -5.18 3.53 2.59
C LEU A 76 -5.53 4.42 3.78
N LEU A 77 -4.53 5.03 4.42
CA LEU A 77 -4.71 5.94 5.55
C LEU A 77 -5.47 7.20 5.13
N GLN A 78 -5.19 7.75 3.96
CA GLN A 78 -5.92 8.91 3.45
C GLN A 78 -7.42 8.61 3.29
N GLY A 79 -7.76 7.44 2.73
CA GLY A 79 -9.14 6.96 2.64
C GLY A 79 -9.75 6.70 4.02
N ALA A 80 -9.01 5.99 4.88
CA ALA A 80 -9.43 5.62 6.23
C ALA A 80 -9.73 6.84 7.09
N PHE A 81 -8.90 7.88 7.07
CA PHE A 81 -9.11 9.09 7.87
C PHE A 81 -10.27 9.95 7.38
N ARG A 82 -10.60 9.85 6.09
CA ARG A 82 -11.77 10.51 5.53
C ARG A 82 -13.06 9.84 6.00
N LEU A 83 -13.08 8.51 6.06
CA LEU A 83 -14.25 7.74 6.48
C LEU A 83 -14.37 7.68 8.02
N TYR A 84 -13.24 7.54 8.71
CA TYR A 84 -13.16 7.33 10.15
C TYR A 84 -12.16 8.30 10.80
N PRO A 85 -12.60 9.52 11.14
CA PRO A 85 -11.75 10.52 11.80
C PRO A 85 -11.16 10.06 13.14
N ILE A 86 -11.76 9.06 13.79
CA ILE A 86 -11.23 8.46 15.03
C ILE A 86 -9.87 7.78 14.82
N LEU A 87 -9.64 7.18 13.65
CA LEU A 87 -8.35 6.58 13.32
C LEU A 87 -7.28 7.66 13.18
N ARG A 88 -7.64 8.83 12.64
CA ARG A 88 -6.74 9.99 12.49
C ARG A 88 -6.25 10.53 13.84
N LYS A 89 -7.02 10.37 14.92
CA LYS A 89 -6.59 10.79 16.27
C LYS A 89 -5.58 9.80 16.88
N ASN A 90 -5.53 8.57 16.39
CA ASN A 90 -4.77 7.47 16.98
C ASN A 90 -3.70 6.92 16.00
N LYS A 91 -3.17 7.75 15.09
CA LYS A 91 -2.28 7.29 14.00
C LYS A 91 -1.06 6.50 14.47
N ALA A 92 -0.51 6.85 15.63
CA ALA A 92 0.67 6.19 16.19
C ALA A 92 0.39 4.75 16.67
N ASN A 93 -0.88 4.41 16.88
CA ASN A 93 -1.33 3.15 17.48
C ASN A 93 -2.30 2.42 16.54
N LEU A 94 -2.00 2.36 15.25
CA LEU A 94 -2.82 1.64 14.27
C LEU A 94 -2.23 0.26 13.98
N GLU A 95 -3.11 -0.72 13.85
CA GLU A 95 -2.78 -2.06 13.38
C GLU A 95 -3.53 -2.35 12.10
N TYR A 96 -2.83 -2.99 11.17
CA TYR A 96 -3.38 -3.40 9.89
C TYR A 96 -3.74 -4.87 9.94
N GLY A 97 -4.85 -5.22 9.31
CA GLY A 97 -5.25 -6.58 9.12
C GLY A 97 -5.86 -6.80 7.75
N TYR A 98 -5.87 -8.04 7.31
CA TYR A 98 -6.44 -8.43 6.04
C TYR A 98 -7.23 -9.73 6.17
N ARG A 99 -8.18 -9.91 5.25
CA ARG A 99 -8.86 -11.18 5.01
C ARG A 99 -9.10 -11.34 3.52
N VAL A 100 -9.28 -12.56 3.05
CA VAL A 100 -9.66 -12.79 1.66
C VAL A 100 -11.09 -12.29 1.46
N LYS A 101 -11.34 -11.49 0.42
CA LYS A 101 -12.65 -10.87 0.18
C LYS A 101 -13.76 -11.91 -0.08
N ALA A 102 -13.40 -13.04 -0.68
CA ALA A 102 -14.29 -14.16 -0.93
C ALA A 102 -14.73 -14.89 0.36
N PHE A 103 -13.91 -14.84 1.42
CA PHE A 103 -14.14 -15.55 2.68
C PHE A 103 -14.37 -14.55 3.82
N LYS A 104 -15.60 -14.07 3.94
CA LYS A 104 -15.97 -13.07 4.96
C LYS A 104 -16.01 -13.63 6.38
N ASP A 105 -16.15 -14.94 6.51
CA ASP A 105 -16.22 -15.67 7.78
C ASP A 105 -14.84 -15.88 8.42
N GLU A 106 -13.77 -15.74 7.63
CA GLU A 106 -12.41 -15.88 8.15
C GLU A 106 -12.04 -14.75 9.10
N PRO A 107 -11.26 -15.06 10.16
CA PRO A 107 -10.75 -14.05 11.06
C PRO A 107 -9.77 -13.13 10.32
N ILE A 108 -9.76 -11.86 10.72
CA ILE A 108 -8.82 -10.87 10.18
C ILE A 108 -7.41 -11.23 10.67
N THR A 109 -6.51 -11.47 9.71
CA THR A 109 -5.09 -11.76 9.98
C THR A 109 -4.34 -10.44 10.12
N LEU A 110 -3.46 -10.34 11.12
CA LEU A 110 -2.64 -9.15 11.33
C LEU A 110 -1.53 -9.07 10.28
N ALA A 111 -1.43 -7.92 9.61
CA ALA A 111 -0.34 -7.66 8.69
C ALA A 111 0.93 -7.31 9.47
N VAL A 112 2.06 -7.90 9.06
CA VAL A 112 3.35 -7.64 9.69
C VAL A 112 4.21 -6.82 8.73
N PRO A 113 4.80 -5.69 9.17
CA PRO A 113 5.68 -4.93 8.30
C PRO A 113 6.81 -5.82 7.80
N PRO A 114 7.08 -5.85 6.48
CA PRO A 114 8.17 -6.65 5.95
C PRO A 114 9.46 -6.19 6.66
N LYS A 115 10.13 -7.11 7.36
CA LYS A 115 11.41 -6.81 8.00
C LYS A 115 12.33 -6.28 6.89
N PRO A 116 12.94 -5.07 7.03
CA PRO A 116 13.99 -4.65 6.12
C PRO A 116 15.11 -5.68 6.25
N GLY A 117 15.18 -6.58 5.27
CA GLY A 117 16.05 -7.74 5.36
C GLY A 117 17.50 -7.29 5.30
N VAL A 118 18.28 -7.64 6.32
CA VAL A 118 19.54 -8.43 6.35
C VAL A 118 20.29 -8.70 5.01
N ALA A 119 19.66 -8.61 3.85
CA ALA A 119 20.27 -8.74 2.54
C ALA A 119 21.31 -7.64 2.24
N GLU A 120 21.15 -6.41 2.72
CA GLU A 120 22.15 -5.35 2.54
C GLU A 120 23.42 -5.58 3.40
N GLY A 121 23.26 -6.13 4.61
CA GLY A 121 24.38 -6.37 5.52
C GLY A 121 25.29 -7.54 5.11
N VAL A 122 24.73 -8.62 4.58
CA VAL A 122 25.51 -9.81 4.21
C VAL A 122 26.31 -9.58 2.92
N GLN A 123 25.79 -8.80 1.97
CA GLN A 123 26.53 -8.42 0.76
C GLN A 123 27.70 -7.49 1.07
N ALA A 124 27.53 -6.55 2.01
CA ALA A 124 28.60 -5.66 2.46
C ALA A 124 29.76 -6.43 3.12
N ILE A 125 29.45 -7.43 3.96
CA ILE A 125 30.47 -8.27 4.61
C ILE A 125 31.20 -9.16 3.59
N ALA A 126 30.47 -9.76 2.64
CA ALA A 126 31.08 -10.59 1.60
C ALA A 126 32.04 -9.80 0.69
N ASN A 127 31.70 -8.56 0.35
CA ASN A 127 32.56 -7.68 -0.45
C ASN A 127 33.80 -7.22 0.33
N GLN A 128 33.70 -7.02 1.65
CA GLN A 128 34.82 -6.59 2.48
C GLN A 128 35.85 -7.72 2.69
N VAL A 129 35.41 -8.98 2.84
CA VAL A 129 36.34 -10.14 2.96
C VAL A 129 37.08 -10.41 1.65
N LYS A 130 36.40 -10.28 0.50
CA LYS A 130 37.03 -10.50 -0.82
C LYS A 130 38.17 -9.51 -1.10
N ASN A 131 37.99 -8.25 -0.69
CA ASN A 131 39.01 -7.20 -0.86
C ASN A 131 40.16 -7.32 0.16
N GLY A 132 39.89 -7.82 1.37
CA GLY A 132 40.93 -8.05 2.38
C GLY A 132 41.90 -9.18 2.02
N VAL A 133 41.44 -10.24 1.36
CA VAL A 133 42.28 -11.38 0.97
C VAL A 133 43.09 -11.07 -0.31
N ALA A 134 42.56 -10.27 -1.24
CA ALA A 134 43.27 -9.88 -2.46
C ALA A 134 44.50 -8.97 -2.21
N GLY A 135 44.51 -8.21 -1.12
CA GLY A 135 45.65 -7.38 -0.72
C GLY A 135 46.79 -8.14 -0.04
N LEU A 136 46.54 -9.35 0.47
CA LEU A 136 47.53 -10.14 1.23
C LEU A 136 48.38 -11.07 0.35
N PHE A 137 47.93 -11.38 -0.88
CA PHE A 137 48.64 -12.25 -1.84
C PHE A 137 49.39 -11.48 -2.94
N LYS A 138 49.53 -10.16 -2.80
CA LYS A 138 50.32 -9.31 -3.70
C LYS A 138 51.50 -8.68 -2.93
N ARG A 139 52.45 -9.53 -2.53
CA ARG A 139 53.81 -9.14 -2.16
C ARG A 139 54.77 -10.22 -2.64
#